data_AF-A0A668S3C7-F1
#
_entry.id   AF-A0A668S3C7-F1
#
_cell.length_a   1.000
_cell.length_b   1.000
_cell.length_c   1.000
_cell.angle_alpha   90.00
_cell.angle_beta   90.00
_cell.angle_gamma   90.00
#
_symmetry.space_group_name_H-M   'P 1'
#
loop_
_entity.id
_entity.type
_entity.pdbx_description
1 polymer ?
#
loop_
_entity_poly.entity_id
_entity_poly.type
_entity_poly.pdbx_seq_one_letter_code
_entity_poly.pdbx_strand_id
1 'polypeptide(L)'
;AGVSLAALFGNEHVGSVRRRETPSSELDPAASRVRRWKEVSCVKSPELQVVLLEAREKEGAPTLTILPLPAHQSVTHKSIRHVLDRGFPMLLCAVAADSTLVYQRMTDGLVTPDPPVGPFQDVGRRQHRKRRQQR
;
A
#
# COMPACT_ATOMS: atom_id res chain seq x y z
N ALA A 1 14.66 10.40 7.20
CA ALA A 1 14.59 10.28 5.73
C ALA A 1 13.11 10.15 5.33
N GLY A 2 12.62 11.03 4.45
CA GLY A 2 11.29 10.90 3.86
C GLY A 2 11.35 10.01 2.61
N VAL A 3 10.32 9.20 2.36
CA VAL A 3 10.23 8.41 1.14
C VAL A 3 9.38 9.19 0.13
N SER A 4 9.90 9.40 -1.08
CA SER A 4 9.14 9.97 -2.19
C SER A 4 8.23 8.90 -2.77
N LEU A 5 6.94 9.21 -2.90
CA LEU A 5 5.96 8.30 -3.48
C LEU A 5 6.32 7.89 -4.91
N ALA A 6 6.97 8.77 -5.68
CA ALA A 6 7.46 8.45 -7.02
C ALA A 6 8.45 7.27 -7.05
N ALA A 7 9.17 7.02 -5.95
CA ALA A 7 10.10 5.89 -5.83
C ALA A 7 9.41 4.55 -5.48
N LEU A 8 8.16 4.58 -5.01
CA LEU A 8 7.40 3.38 -4.65
C LEU A 8 6.55 2.83 -5.80
N PHE A 9 6.20 3.66 -6.79
CA PHE A 9 5.30 3.30 -7.90
C PHE A 9 6.04 2.90 -9.18
N GLY A 10 7.06 2.04 -9.05
CA GLY A 10 7.65 1.36 -10.21
C GLY A 10 6.57 0.60 -10.98
N ASN A 11 6.55 0.79 -12.30
CA ASN A 11 5.59 0.20 -13.26
C ASN A 11 5.22 -1.24 -12.88
N GLU A 12 4.01 -1.47 -12.36
CA GLU A 12 3.04 -2.43 -12.90
C GLU A 12 1.73 -2.49 -12.08
N HIS A 13 0.63 -2.64 -12.82
CA HIS A 13 -0.78 -2.81 -12.42
C HIS A 13 -1.40 -1.77 -11.47
N VAL A 14 -1.53 -0.55 -11.99
CA VAL A 14 -2.30 0.56 -11.41
C VAL A 14 -3.76 0.48 -11.86
N GLY A 15 -4.71 0.35 -10.92
CA GLY A 15 -6.12 0.67 -11.19
C GLY A 15 -6.30 2.19 -11.24
N SER A 16 -6.29 2.79 -12.44
CA SER A 16 -6.53 4.23 -12.65
C SER A 16 -8.03 4.51 -12.77
N VAL A 17 -8.53 5.50 -12.02
CA VAL A 17 -9.93 5.97 -12.10
C VAL A 17 -9.92 7.48 -12.27
N ARG A 18 -10.48 7.98 -13.38
CA ARG A 18 -10.61 9.42 -13.68
C ARG A 18 -11.94 9.97 -13.16
N ARG A 19 -11.88 11.14 -12.53
CA ARG A 19 -13.03 11.87 -11.95
C ARG A 19 -13.77 12.68 -13.03
N ARG A 20 -15.10 12.78 -12.92
CA ARG A 20 -15.90 13.90 -13.50
C ARG A 20 -16.33 14.78 -12.34
N GLU A 21 -16.20 16.09 -12.50
CA GLU A 21 -16.50 17.09 -11.46
C GLU A 21 -18.01 17.36 -11.34
N THR A 22 -18.51 17.38 -10.10
CA THR A 22 -19.79 17.99 -9.71
C THR A 22 -19.67 18.61 -8.31
N PRO A 23 -20.41 19.70 -8.00
CA PRO A 23 -20.10 20.57 -6.86
C PRO A 23 -20.67 20.10 -5.52
N SER A 24 -19.85 20.31 -4.50
CA SER A 24 -20.05 20.39 -3.04
C SER A 24 -21.45 20.17 -2.43
N SER A 25 -21.63 19.05 -1.72
CA SER A 25 -22.14 18.99 -0.32
C SER A 25 -22.48 17.57 0.18
N GLU A 26 -22.43 16.54 -0.67
CA GLU A 26 -22.56 15.15 -0.25
C GLU A 26 -21.18 14.46 -0.17
N LEU A 27 -21.02 13.57 0.82
CA LEU A 27 -19.86 12.68 0.96
C LEU A 27 -19.45 12.14 -0.41
N ASP A 28 -18.24 12.43 -0.88
CA ASP A 28 -17.79 11.90 -2.18
C ASP A 28 -17.46 10.39 -2.04
N PRO A 29 -18.25 9.48 -2.64
CA PRO A 29 -18.08 8.03 -2.51
C PRO A 29 -16.98 7.48 -3.45
N ALA A 30 -16.08 8.33 -3.94
CA ALA A 30 -15.07 7.92 -4.92
C ALA A 30 -14.17 6.76 -4.41
N ALA A 31 -13.79 6.77 -3.13
CA ALA A 31 -13.01 5.66 -2.55
C ALA A 31 -13.86 4.38 -2.36
N SER A 32 -15.15 4.50 -2.05
CA SER A 32 -16.04 3.34 -1.84
C SER A 32 -16.44 2.68 -3.16
N ARG A 33 -16.61 3.43 -4.24
CA ARG A 33 -17.06 2.89 -5.55
C ARG A 33 -16.04 1.99 -6.26
N VAL A 34 -14.74 2.23 -6.06
CA VAL A 34 -13.68 1.52 -6.79
C VAL A 34 -13.32 0.19 -6.11
N ARG A 35 -13.31 0.16 -4.78
CA ARG A 35 -12.95 -1.02 -3.98
C ARG A 35 -14.14 -1.65 -3.24
N ARG A 36 -15.37 -1.14 -3.46
CA ARG A 36 -16.63 -1.66 -2.89
C ARG A 36 -16.65 -1.79 -1.37
N TRP A 37 -15.98 -0.87 -0.67
CA TRP A 37 -16.00 -0.84 0.80
C TRP A 37 -17.43 -0.66 1.30
N LYS A 38 -17.83 -1.51 2.25
CA LYS A 38 -19.19 -1.51 2.81
C LYS A 38 -19.34 -0.51 3.94
N GLU A 39 -18.30 -0.34 4.73
CA GLU A 39 -18.26 0.59 5.86
C GLU A 39 -16.99 1.43 5.74
N VAL A 40 -17.13 2.74 5.86
CA VAL A 40 -16.03 3.70 5.87
C VAL A 40 -16.32 4.72 6.96
N SER A 41 -15.36 4.93 7.85
CA SER A 41 -15.39 5.97 8.88
C SER A 41 -14.12 6.81 8.82
N CYS A 42 -14.22 8.05 9.30
CA CYS A 42 -13.09 8.97 9.38
C CYS A 42 -12.58 9.01 10.82
N VAL A 43 -11.27 8.85 11.00
CA VAL A 43 -10.61 8.94 12.31
C VAL A 43 -9.55 10.02 12.27
N LYS A 44 -9.63 10.96 13.21
CA LYS A 44 -8.62 12.02 13.36
C LYS A 44 -7.37 11.41 14.00
N SER A 45 -6.19 11.72 13.47
CA SER A 45 -4.91 11.48 14.14
C SER A 45 -4.25 12.81 14.47
N PRO A 46 -4.37 13.29 15.72
CA PRO A 46 -3.71 14.51 16.17
C PRO A 46 -2.19 14.46 16.06
N GLU A 47 -1.60 13.28 16.28
CA GLU A 47 -0.15 13.06 16.27
C GLU A 47 0.45 13.31 14.89
N LEU A 48 -0.32 12.99 13.85
CA LEU A 48 0.07 13.14 12.45
C LEU A 48 -0.57 14.38 11.80
N GLN A 49 -1.50 15.04 12.48
CA GLN A 49 -2.32 16.14 11.95
C GLN A 49 -3.04 15.78 10.65
N VAL A 50 -3.55 14.54 10.55
CA VAL A 50 -4.29 14.04 9.38
C VAL A 50 -5.61 13.41 9.78
N VAL A 51 -6.48 13.21 8.79
CA VAL A 51 -7.67 12.36 8.88
C VAL A 51 -7.36 11.05 8.18
N LEU A 52 -7.39 9.96 8.94
CA LEU A 52 -7.31 8.59 8.44
C LEU A 52 -8.72 8.11 8.06
N LEU A 53 -8.78 7.13 7.17
CA LEU A 53 -10.01 6.38 6.93
C LEU A 53 -9.88 5.00 7.55
N GLU A 54 -10.91 4.54 8.25
CA GLU A 54 -11.05 3.15 8.63
C GLU A 54 -12.16 2.54 7.81
N ALA A 55 -11.90 1.40 7.20
CA ALA A 55 -12.90 0.84 6.33
C ALA A 55 -12.83 -0.68 6.22
N ARG A 56 -13.96 -1.28 5.85
CA ARG A 56 -14.18 -2.72 5.73
C ARG A 56 -14.73 -3.08 4.36
N GLU A 57 -14.20 -4.14 3.76
CA GLU A 57 -14.65 -4.62 2.45
C GLU A 57 -16.02 -5.30 2.51
N LYS A 58 -16.26 -6.06 3.59
CA LYS A 58 -17.54 -6.72 3.89
C LYS A 58 -17.78 -6.76 5.39
N GLU A 59 -19.02 -6.98 5.78
CA GLU A 59 -19.39 -7.18 7.19
C GLU A 59 -18.57 -8.34 7.78
N GLY A 60 -18.02 -8.14 8.98
CA GLY A 60 -17.12 -9.09 9.64
C GLY A 60 -15.69 -9.17 9.06
N ALA A 61 -15.35 -8.43 8.00
CA ALA A 61 -13.95 -8.36 7.54
C ALA A 61 -13.08 -7.53 8.51
N PRO A 62 -11.76 -7.76 8.52
CA PRO A 62 -10.83 -6.94 9.27
C PRO A 62 -10.95 -5.46 8.89
N THR A 63 -10.93 -4.57 9.89
CA THR A 63 -10.78 -3.13 9.65
C THR A 63 -9.41 -2.86 9.03
N LEU A 64 -9.37 -2.06 7.96
CA LEU A 64 -8.16 -1.52 7.36
C LEU A 64 -8.05 -0.04 7.67
N THR A 65 -6.83 0.45 7.92
CA THR A 65 -6.55 1.90 8.01
C THR A 65 -6.00 2.40 6.68
N ILE A 66 -6.55 3.48 6.16
CA ILE A 66 -6.07 4.17 4.96
C ILE A 66 -5.46 5.51 5.37
N LEU A 67 -4.22 5.73 4.95
CA LEU A 67 -3.56 7.04 5.03
C LEU A 67 -3.62 7.71 3.66
N PRO A 68 -4.51 8.70 3.46
CA PRO A 68 -4.52 9.51 2.25
C PRO A 68 -3.33 10.46 2.23
N LEU A 69 -2.63 10.52 1.10
CA LEU A 69 -1.47 11.38 0.91
C LEU A 69 -1.45 11.93 -0.52
N PRO A 70 -1.39 13.26 -0.72
CA PRO A 70 -1.11 13.84 -2.03
C PRO A 70 0.17 13.25 -2.63
N ALA A 71 0.17 12.88 -3.91
CA ALA A 71 1.28 12.15 -4.54
C ALA A 71 2.61 12.93 -4.52
N HIS A 72 2.56 14.26 -4.45
CA HIS A 72 3.73 15.13 -4.36
C HIS A 72 4.24 15.33 -2.93
N GLN A 73 3.49 14.90 -1.91
CA GLN A 73 3.88 15.02 -0.52
C GLN A 73 4.71 13.81 -0.10
N SER A 74 5.79 14.06 0.63
CA SER A 74 6.59 12.98 1.22
C SER A 74 5.99 12.54 2.55
N VAL A 75 6.18 11.26 2.88
CA VAL A 75 5.82 10.69 4.17
C VAL A 75 7.08 10.21 4.88
N THR A 76 7.08 10.32 6.21
CA THR A 76 8.21 9.84 7.02
C THR A 76 7.97 8.42 7.48
N HIS A 77 9.06 7.69 7.76
CA HIS A 77 8.94 6.38 8.39
C HIS A 77 8.23 6.46 9.75
N LYS A 78 8.48 7.53 10.53
CA LYS A 78 7.83 7.76 11.83
C LYS A 78 6.31 7.87 11.72
N SER A 79 5.82 8.56 10.68
CA SER A 79 4.38 8.69 10.43
C SER A 79 3.75 7.37 9.97
N ILE A 80 4.44 6.61 9.12
CA ILE A 80 4.00 5.26 8.73
C ILE A 80 3.90 4.36 9.98
N ARG A 81 4.92 4.41 10.84
CA ARG A 81 4.96 3.62 12.08
C ARG A 81 3.80 3.96 13.02
N HIS A 82 3.50 5.25 13.21
CA HIS A 82 2.33 5.68 14.00
C HIS A 82 1.01 5.07 13.51
N VAL A 83 0.84 4.96 12.19
CA VAL A 83 -0.38 4.36 11.62
C VAL A 83 -0.38 2.84 11.82
N LEU A 84 0.76 2.17 11.62
CA LEU A 84 0.88 0.72 11.82
C LEU A 84 0.70 0.29 13.29
N ASP A 85 1.16 1.10 14.25
CA ASP A 85 1.03 0.83 15.69
C ASP A 85 -0.43 0.79 16.17
N ARG A 86 -1.39 1.23 15.33
CA ARG A 86 -2.84 1.08 15.59
C ARG A 86 -3.32 -0.37 15.48
N GLY A 87 -2.50 -1.29 14.97
CA GLY A 87 -2.79 -2.72 14.92
C GLY A 87 -3.69 -3.17 13.76
N PHE A 88 -4.13 -2.25 12.90
CA PHE A 88 -4.88 -2.57 11.68
C PHE A 88 -3.95 -2.64 10.47
N PRO A 89 -4.23 -3.50 9.47
CA PRO A 89 -3.48 -3.45 8.23
C PRO A 89 -3.64 -2.08 7.56
N MET A 90 -2.54 -1.55 7.03
CA MET A 90 -2.47 -0.20 6.50
C MET A 90 -2.40 -0.18 4.97
N LEU A 91 -3.18 0.71 4.36
CA LEU A 91 -3.05 1.13 2.97
C LEU A 91 -2.58 2.58 2.90
N LEU A 92 -1.47 2.82 2.22
CA LEU A 92 -1.07 4.16 1.79
C LEU A 92 -1.83 4.48 0.51
N CYS A 93 -2.59 5.57 0.50
CA CYS A 93 -3.39 6.02 -0.65
C CYS A 93 -2.79 7.30 -1.23
N ALA A 94 -2.03 7.15 -2.31
CA ALA A 94 -1.49 8.26 -3.08
C ALA A 94 -2.59 8.89 -3.94
N VAL A 95 -2.79 10.19 -3.80
CA VAL A 95 -3.77 10.96 -4.59
C VAL A 95 -3.03 11.84 -5.59
N ALA A 96 -3.08 11.49 -6.87
CA ALA A 96 -2.52 12.28 -7.95
C ALA A 96 -3.44 13.46 -8.32
N ALA A 97 -2.88 14.47 -9.00
CA ALA A 97 -3.61 15.69 -9.37
C ALA A 97 -4.76 15.43 -10.38
N ASP A 98 -4.63 14.40 -11.21
CA ASP A 98 -5.68 13.94 -12.13
C ASP A 98 -6.76 13.09 -11.44
N SER A 99 -6.77 13.09 -10.10
CA SER A 99 -7.62 12.28 -9.23
C SER A 99 -7.35 10.77 -9.31
N THR A 100 -6.26 10.33 -9.94
CA THR A 100 -5.85 8.92 -9.87
C THR A 100 -5.48 8.56 -8.43
N LEU A 101 -6.00 7.44 -7.94
CA LEU A 101 -5.68 6.89 -6.62
C LEU A 101 -4.79 5.66 -6.77
N VAL A 102 -3.65 5.64 -6.08
CA VAL A 102 -2.79 4.45 -6.01
C VAL A 102 -2.71 3.96 -4.58
N TYR A 103 -2.96 2.67 -4.39
CA TYR A 103 -2.96 2.05 -3.07
C TYR A 103 -1.76 1.13 -2.92
N GLN A 104 -0.92 1.40 -1.93
CA GLN A 104 0.17 0.52 -1.54
C GLN A 104 -0.14 -0.09 -0.18
N ARG A 105 -0.04 -1.42 -0.08
CA ARG A 105 -0.13 -2.10 1.22
C ARG A 105 1.17 -1.91 1.98
N MET A 106 1.05 -1.47 3.23
CA MET A 106 2.15 -1.31 4.17
C MET A 106 2.06 -2.40 5.24
N THR A 107 3.20 -2.99 5.60
CA THR A 107 3.31 -4.05 6.59
C THR A 107 4.37 -3.74 7.63
N ASP A 108 4.17 -4.20 8.85
CA ASP A 108 5.17 -4.15 9.91
C ASP A 108 6.20 -5.28 9.70
N GLY A 109 7.19 -5.03 8.84
CA GLY A 109 8.29 -5.95 8.55
C GLY A 109 8.26 -6.59 7.16
N LEU A 110 9.17 -7.56 6.94
CA LEU A 110 9.30 -8.29 5.69
C LEU A 110 8.15 -9.28 5.52
N VAL A 111 7.42 -9.16 4.42
CA VAL A 111 6.47 -10.18 3.98
C VAL A 111 7.26 -11.24 3.22
N THR A 112 7.19 -12.49 3.66
CA THR A 112 7.73 -13.60 2.87
C THR A 112 6.80 -13.80 1.67
N PRO A 113 7.28 -13.62 0.42
CA PRO A 113 6.43 -13.90 -0.73
C PRO A 113 6.07 -15.38 -0.74
N ASP A 114 4.88 -15.70 -1.24
CA ASP A 114 4.54 -17.09 -1.49
C ASP A 114 5.59 -17.72 -2.43
N PRO A 115 6.04 -18.95 -2.15
CA PRO A 115 7.00 -19.62 -3.01
C PRO A 115 6.42 -19.76 -4.42
N PRO A 116 7.22 -19.55 -5.48
CA PRO A 116 6.73 -19.70 -6.84
C PRO A 116 6.16 -21.11 -7.03
N VAL A 117 4.95 -21.18 -7.58
CA VAL A 117 4.26 -22.45 -7.83
C VAL A 117 4.79 -23.02 -9.14
N GLY A 118 5.67 -24.01 -9.07
CA GLY A 118 6.20 -24.73 -10.24
C GLY A 118 7.53 -25.42 -9.97
N PRO A 119 7.97 -26.35 -10.85
CA PRO A 119 9.29 -26.94 -10.73
C PRO A 119 10.36 -25.86 -10.87
N PHE A 120 11.19 -25.71 -9.84
CA PHE A 120 12.39 -24.88 -9.89
C PHE A 120 13.34 -25.46 -10.93
N GLN A 121 13.41 -24.84 -12.12
CA GLN A 121 14.53 -25.09 -13.01
C GLN A 121 15.76 -24.41 -12.41
N ASP A 122 16.60 -25.20 -11.76
CA ASP A 122 17.90 -24.78 -11.24
C ASP A 122 18.86 -24.54 -12.42
N VAL A 123 18.60 -23.49 -13.21
CA VAL A 123 19.43 -23.09 -14.36
C VAL A 123 20.63 -22.28 -13.86
N GLY A 124 21.50 -22.89 -13.05
CA GLY A 124 22.60 -22.10 -12.50
C GLY A 124 23.57 -22.75 -11.55
N ARG A 125 23.46 -24.04 -11.21
CA ARG A 125 24.52 -24.69 -10.42
C ARG A 125 25.77 -24.91 -11.26
N ARG A 126 26.63 -23.88 -11.35
CA ARG A 126 28.07 -24.06 -11.59
C ARG A 126 28.58 -24.99 -10.49
N GLN A 127 28.69 -26.27 -10.81
CA GLN A 127 29.37 -27.26 -9.99
C GLN A 127 30.84 -26.86 -9.88
N HIS A 128 31.18 -26.11 -8.84
CA HIS A 128 32.58 -25.88 -8.47
C HIS A 128 33.15 -27.22 -7.96
N ARG A 129 33.70 -27.99 -8.90
CA ARG A 129 34.45 -29.22 -8.65
C ARG A 129 35.64 -28.86 -7.75
N LYS A 130 35.56 -29.16 -6.46
CA LYS A 130 36.70 -29.11 -5.55
C LYS A 130 37.79 -30.05 -6.10
N ARG A 131 38.89 -29.50 -6.61
CA ARG A 131 40.10 -30.27 -6.96
C ARG A 131 40.63 -30.90 -5.66
N ARG A 132 40.57 -32.23 -5.57
CA ARG A 132 41.36 -32.98 -4.59
C ARG A 132 42.84 -32.73 -4.94
N GLN A 133 43.58 -32.14 -4.03
CA GLN A 133 45.05 -32.19 -4.05
C GLN A 133 45.43 -33.66 -3.85
N GLN A 134 46.05 -34.25 -4.87
CA GLN A 134 46.81 -35.48 -4.71
C GLN A 134 48.15 -35.11 -4.05
N ARG A 135 48.46 -35.82 -2.98
CA ARG A 135 49.84 -36.00 -2.48
C ARG A 135 50.36 -37.31 -3.01
#